data_AF-W6R5J1-F1
#
_entry.id   AF-W6R5J1-F1
#
_cell.length_a   1.000
_cell.length_b   1.000
_cell.length_c   1.000
_cell.angle_alpha   90.00
_cell.angle_beta   90.00
_cell.angle_gamma   90.00
#
_symmetry.space_group_name_H-M   'P 1'
#
loop_
_entity.id
_entity.type
_entity.pdbx_description
1 polymer ?
#
loop_
_entity_poly.entity_id
_entity_poly.type
_entity_poly.pdbx_seq_one_letter_code
_entity_poly.pdbx_strand_id
1 'polypeptide(L)' 'MLLPGLGVAVRRLHDIGRSGWWLLVGIIPLVGWIVLLVWYLGRGTPGSNEYGAPA' A
#
# COMPACT_ATOMS: atom_id res chain seq x y z
N MET A 1 -5.23 -16.79 -6.93
CA MET A 1 -3.90 -16.13 -6.90
C MET A 1 -3.97 -14.61 -7.03
N LEU A 2 -4.94 -14.03 -7.74
CA LEU A 2 -5.17 -12.57 -7.76
C LEU A 2 -5.71 -12.00 -6.43
N LEU A 3 -6.74 -12.63 -5.86
CA LEU A 3 -7.36 -12.21 -4.59
C LEU A 3 -6.37 -12.12 -3.41
N PRO A 4 -5.51 -13.14 -3.14
CA PRO A 4 -4.54 -13.03 -2.05
C PRO A 4 -3.46 -11.97 -2.34
N GLY A 5 -3.03 -11.81 -3.60
CA GLY A 5 -2.06 -10.76 -3.97
C GLY A 5 -2.59 -9.35 -3.76
N LEU A 6 -3.84 -9.09 -4.15
CA LEU A 6 -4.52 -7.82 -3.90
C LEU A 6 -4.70 -7.56 -2.39
N GLY A 7 -5.04 -8.58 -1.62
CA GLY A 7 -5.16 -8.46 -0.16
C GLY A 7 -3.86 -8.04 0.53
N VAL A 8 -2.74 -8.65 0.14
CA VAL A 8 -1.41 -8.27 0.67
C VAL A 8 -1.03 -6.85 0.25
N ALA A 9 -1.31 -6.47 -0.99
CA ALA A 9 -1.02 -5.12 -1.48
C ALA A 9 -1.82 -4.06 -0.72
N VAL A 10 -3.14 -4.25 -0.53
CA VAL A 10 -3.98 -3.35 0.27
C VAL A 10 -3.47 -3.26 1.70
N ARG A 11 -3.13 -4.40 2.32
CA ARG A 11 -2.57 -4.41 3.68
C ARG A 11 -1.27 -3.62 3.77
N ARG A 12 -0.38 -3.75 2.79
CA ARG A 12 0.88 -2.99 2.79
C ARG A 12 0.66 -1.48 2.71
N LEU A 13 -0.35 -1.02 1.97
CA LEU A 13 -0.73 0.39 1.96
C LEU A 13 -1.33 0.82 3.30
N HIS A 14 -2.16 -0.02 3.92
CA HIS A 14 -2.69 0.25 5.25
C HIS A 14 -1.59 0.32 6.32
N ASP A 15 -0.55 -0.51 6.24
CA ASP A 15 0.59 -0.50 7.18
C ASP A 15 1.35 0.85 7.15
N ILE A 16 1.27 1.61 6.05
CA ILE A 16 1.86 2.95 5.91
C ILE A 16 0.82 4.08 6.01
N GLY A 17 -0.40 3.79 6.47
CA GLY A 17 -1.47 4.78 6.62
C GLY A 17 -2.03 5.31 5.30
N ARG A 18 -2.05 4.49 4.25
CA ARG A 18 -2.62 4.85 2.93
C ARG A 18 -3.79 3.94 2.59
N SER A 19 -4.85 4.52 2.02
CA SER A 19 -6.00 3.75 1.53
C SER A 19 -5.62 2.77 0.42
N GLY A 20 -6.24 1.58 0.39
CA GLY A 20 -6.08 0.60 -0.70
C GLY A 20 -6.42 1.14 -2.10
N TRP A 21 -7.21 2.22 -2.20
CA TRP A 21 -7.54 2.87 -3.48
C TRP A 21 -6.32 3.38 -4.24
N TRP A 22 -5.22 3.66 -3.55
CA TRP A 22 -3.96 4.06 -4.16
C TRP A 22 -3.37 3.00 -5.10
N LEU A 23 -3.79 1.74 -5.02
CA LEU A 23 -3.43 0.71 -6.01
C LEU A 23 -3.85 1.07 -7.44
N LEU A 24 -4.93 1.84 -7.60
CA LEU A 24 -5.38 2.29 -8.93
C LEU A 24 -4.38 3.22 -9.63
N VAL A 25 -3.49 3.87 -8.86
CA VAL A 25 -2.42 4.69 -9.45
C VAL A 25 -1.47 3.83 -10.29
N GLY A 26 -1.38 2.51 -10.05
CA GLY A 26 -0.63 1.58 -10.91
C GLY A 26 -1.16 1.47 -12.35
N ILE A 27 -2.36 1.98 -12.64
CA ILE A 27 -2.89 2.11 -14.01
C ILE A 27 -2.13 3.19 -14.78
N ILE A 28 -1.54 4.19 -14.09
CA ILE A 28 -0.72 5.23 -14.69
C ILE A 28 0.69 4.66 -14.93
N PRO A 29 1.13 4.51 -16.19
CA PRO A 29 2.44 3.94 -16.49
C PRO A 29 3.56 4.85 -15.99
N LEU A 30 4.70 4.24 -15.65
CA LEU A 30 5.90 4.88 -15.13
C LEU A 30 5.72 5.56 -13.77
N VAL A 31 5.01 6.68 -13.69
CA VAL A 31 4.86 7.47 -12.45
C VAL A 31 4.12 6.67 -11.39
N GLY A 32 3.00 6.03 -11.74
CA GLY A 32 2.21 5.32 -10.76
C GLY A 32 2.91 4.10 -10.18
N TRP A 33 3.69 3.40 -11.01
CA TRP A 33 4.54 2.29 -10.60
C TRP A 33 5.66 2.75 -9.66
N ILE A 34 6.32 3.87 -9.97
CA ILE A 34 7.37 4.44 -9.12
C ILE A 34 6.79 4.81 -7.74
N VAL A 35 5.63 5.47 -7.71
CA VAL A 35 4.98 5.87 -6.46
C VAL A 35 4.63 4.65 -5.60
N LEU A 36 4.01 3.61 -6.19
CA LEU A 36 3.71 2.38 -5.48
C LEU A 36 4.97 1.65 -5.01
N LEU A 37 6.02 1.61 -5.82
CA LEU A 37 7.30 1.01 -5.45
C LEU A 37 7.93 1.70 -4.24
N VAL A 38 7.96 3.04 -4.23
CA VAL A 38 8.47 3.82 -3.10
C VAL A 38 7.69 3.50 -1.82
N TRP A 39 6.36 3.38 -1.90
CA TRP A 39 5.52 3.01 -0.76
C TRP A 39 5.72 1.56 -0.30
N TYR A 40 5.91 0.63 -1.23
CA TYR A 40 6.23 -0.77 -0.92
C TYR A 40 7.64 -0.98 -0.40
N LEU A 41 8.53 -0.01 -0.50
CA LEU A 41 9.87 -0.05 0.11
C LEU A 41 9.95 0.78 1.39
N GLY A 42 9.00 1.69 1.61
CA GLY A 42 8.92 2.51 2.82
C GLY A 42 8.62 1.70 4.08
N ARG A 43 9.10 2.18 5.23
CA ARG A 43 8.75 1.61 6.55
C ARG A 43 7.27 1.89 6.85
N GLY A 44 6.65 0.96 7.58
CA GLY A 44 5.33 1.15 8.19
C GLY A 44 5.27 2.39 9.07
N THR A 45 4.07 2.96 9.24
CA THR A 45 3.86 4.07 10.16
C THR A 45 4.12 3.62 11.61
N PRO A 46 4.93 4.35 12.40
CA PRO A 46 5.10 4.05 13.81
C PRO A 46 3.83 4.40 14.59
N GLY A 47 3.39 3.50 15.46
CA GLY A 47 2.15 3.65 16.23
C GLY A 47 0.89 3.27 15.43
N SER A 48 -0.27 3.36 16.06
CA SER A 48 -1.55 3.06 15.42
C SER A 48 -1.91 4.10 14.35
N ASN A 49 -2.41 3.62 13.20
CA ASN A 49 -3.02 4.47 12.18
C ASN A 49 -4.53 4.20 12.08
N GLU A 50 -5.20 4.84 11.11
CA GLU A 50 -6.65 4.69 10.87
C GLU A 50 -7.09 3.24 10.54
N TYR A 51 -6.13 2.36 10.23
CA TYR A 51 -6.35 0.94 9.94
C TYR A 51 -5.97 0.02 11.11
N GLY A 52 -5.55 0.58 12.26
CA GLY A 52 -5.21 -0.16 13.48
C GLY A 52 -3.72 -0.08 13.86
N ALA A 53 -3.32 -0.87 14.85
CA ALA A 53 -1.91 -1.01 15.22
C ALA A 53 -1.14 -1.80 14.14
N PRO A 54 0.09 -1.39 13.79
CA PRO A 54 0.95 -2.17 12.90
C PRO A 54 1.17 -3.55 13.54
N ALA A 55 0.97 -4.60 12.75
CA ALA A 55 1.16 -5.97 13.18
C ALA A 55 2.64 -6.31 13.42
#